data_AF-A0A517P0K5-F1
#
_entry.id   AF-A0A517P0K5-F1
#
_cell.length_a   1.000
_cell.length_b   1.000
_cell.length_c   1.000
_cell.angle_alpha   90.00
_cell.angle_beta   90.00
_cell.angle_gamma   90.00
#
_symmetry.space_group_name_H-M   'P 1'
#
loop_
_entity.id
_entity.type
_entity.pdbx_description
1 polymer ?
#
loop_
_entity_poly.entity_id
_entity_poly.type
_entity_poly.pdbx_seq_one_letter_code
_entity_poly.pdbx_strand_id
1 'polypeptide(L)'
;MLMHNENADIEYEYEEVPADGVSGWFRRTRTNFSIVAILIVVLVAAISPLVFKRVEAGEVGVRYWLFGGGTQTDRVYEEGLHIILPCDTLFRYNARVSEIEHNVDLLTSNGLAVKFFLSIRYRPERELAGVLHKTIGPDYVEAIVLPEVTSVMRRNIGRMTAEDLYTTKHAVLETMFSEAIEKLAQSYVIVDFIGIRTIELPPQVKDSIEEKIRQQHIAAAYEYRLLQAQKEAQRLEIEAGGIKNFNETIAESITEDVLRWKGVQATSEIATSSNSKVVVIGNGDQGLPVILGAGK
;
A
#
# COMPACT_ATOMS: atom_id res chain seq x y z
N MET A 1 119.13 31.19 59.68
CA MET A 1 119.41 32.31 58.77
C MET A 1 118.07 32.67 58.12
N LEU A 2 117.72 33.96 58.25
CA LEU A 2 116.43 34.57 57.95
C LEU A 2 115.98 34.36 56.49
N MET A 3 114.67 34.34 56.23
CA MET A 3 113.94 35.42 55.52
C MET A 3 112.56 34.96 55.02
N HIS A 4 111.53 35.79 55.32
CA HIS A 4 110.32 36.12 54.53
C HIS A 4 109.41 34.95 54.08
N ASN A 5 108.21 34.72 54.65
CA ASN A 5 107.00 35.56 54.69
C ASN A 5 106.75 36.40 53.43
N GLU A 6 105.84 35.92 52.58
CA GLU A 6 105.04 36.77 51.71
C GLU A 6 103.65 36.14 51.59
N ASN A 7 102.73 36.62 52.43
CA ASN A 7 101.30 36.42 52.28
C ASN A 7 100.87 37.10 50.98
N ALA A 8 100.47 36.32 49.98
CA ALA A 8 99.72 36.81 48.85
C ALA A 8 98.24 36.64 49.17
N ASP A 9 97.60 37.76 49.53
CA ASP A 9 96.15 37.89 49.58
C ASP A 9 95.59 37.64 48.17
N ILE A 10 94.94 36.48 47.98
CA ILE A 10 94.18 36.21 46.75
C ILE A 10 92.79 36.77 46.99
N GLU A 11 92.58 37.97 46.45
CA GLU A 11 91.31 38.67 46.37
C GLU A 11 90.34 37.80 45.52
N TYR A 12 89.27 37.31 46.15
CA TYR A 12 88.22 36.58 45.45
C TYR A 12 87.39 37.57 44.63
N GLU A 13 87.71 37.65 43.34
CA GLU A 13 86.89 38.35 42.36
C GLU A 13 85.59 37.56 42.17
N TYR A 14 84.50 38.04 42.77
CA TYR A 14 83.17 37.53 42.50
C TYR A 14 82.78 37.95 41.08
N GLU A 15 83.02 37.07 40.13
CA GLU A 15 82.50 37.20 38.77
C GLU A 15 80.96 37.15 38.85
N GLU A 16 80.31 38.30 38.66
CA GLU A 16 78.85 38.39 38.59
C GLU A 16 78.34 37.49 37.46
N VAL A 17 77.71 36.38 37.83
CA VAL A 17 77.05 35.48 36.88
C VAL A 17 75.96 36.26 36.16
N PRO A 18 76.03 36.43 34.83
CA PRO A 18 75.10 37.27 34.11
C PRO A 18 73.69 36.65 34.16
N ALA A 19 72.76 37.38 34.77
CA ALA A 19 71.36 36.98 34.97
C ALA A 19 70.50 37.11 33.68
N ASP A 20 71.11 37.21 32.51
CA ASP A 20 70.46 37.41 31.21
C ASP A 20 70.21 36.09 30.45
N GLY A 21 70.95 35.02 30.75
CA GLY A 21 70.82 33.72 30.08
C GLY A 21 69.54 32.93 30.41
N VAL A 22 68.99 33.09 31.62
CA VAL A 22 67.84 32.29 32.09
C VAL A 22 66.53 32.79 31.46
N SER A 23 66.38 34.10 31.27
CA SER A 23 65.15 34.70 30.73
C SER A 23 65.00 34.45 29.22
N GLY A 24 66.10 34.44 28.46
CA GLY A 24 66.12 34.13 27.02
C GLY A 24 65.89 32.65 26.72
N TRP A 25 66.46 31.75 27.53
CA TRP A 25 66.23 30.31 27.43
C TRP A 25 64.76 29.94 27.76
N PHE A 26 64.18 30.52 28.82
CA PHE A 26 62.76 30.34 29.15
C PHE A 26 61.81 30.92 28.09
N ARG A 27 62.15 32.05 27.44
CA ARG A 27 61.29 32.62 26.39
C ARG A 27 61.33 31.78 25.11
N ARG A 28 62.49 31.21 24.75
CA ARG A 28 62.64 30.36 23.56
C ARG A 28 62.01 28.98 23.74
N THR A 29 62.14 28.38 24.93
CA THR A 29 61.43 27.13 25.26
C THR A 29 59.93 27.34 25.35
N ARG A 30 59.45 28.43 25.99
CA ARG A 30 58.01 28.76 26.03
C ARG A 30 57.41 28.97 24.64
N THR A 31 58.09 29.67 23.74
CA THR A 31 57.60 29.85 22.35
C THR A 31 57.57 28.52 21.59
N ASN A 32 58.56 27.64 21.78
CA ASN A 32 58.55 26.31 21.18
C ASN A 32 57.41 25.44 21.74
N PHE A 33 57.15 25.48 23.04
CA PHE A 33 55.99 24.80 23.65
C PHE A 33 54.66 25.34 23.12
N SER A 34 54.54 26.66 22.92
CA SER A 34 53.35 27.26 22.31
C SER A 34 53.14 26.82 20.86
N ILE A 35 54.21 26.76 20.05
CA ILE A 35 54.14 26.29 18.66
C ILE A 35 53.74 24.81 18.60
N VAL A 36 54.33 23.97 19.45
CA VAL A 36 53.98 22.55 19.55
C VAL A 36 52.53 22.39 20.01
N ALA A 37 52.08 23.17 20.99
CA ALA A 37 50.68 23.14 21.44
C ALA A 37 49.70 23.54 20.32
N ILE A 38 50.02 24.59 19.55
CA ILE A 38 49.21 25.01 18.39
C ILE A 38 49.17 23.90 17.34
N LEU A 39 50.31 23.26 17.05
CA LEU A 39 50.41 22.19 16.08
C LEU A 39 49.59 20.96 16.50
N ILE A 40 49.60 20.62 17.80
CA ILE A 40 48.74 19.57 18.37
C ILE A 40 47.26 19.95 18.25
N VAL A 41 46.88 21.19 18.55
CA VAL A 41 45.48 21.64 18.42
C VAL A 41 45.01 21.58 16.96
N VAL A 42 45.84 22.01 16.01
CA VAL A 42 45.54 21.91 14.58
C VAL A 42 45.42 20.45 14.14
N LEU A 43 46.31 19.58 14.61
CA LEU A 43 46.26 18.15 14.33
C LEU A 43 44.97 17.51 14.89
N VAL A 44 44.62 17.81 16.14
CA VAL A 44 43.38 17.34 16.77
C VAL A 44 42.16 17.87 16.03
N ALA A 45 42.14 19.15 15.64
CA ALA A 45 41.06 19.74 14.85
C ALA A 45 40.91 19.06 13.48
N ALA A 46 42.04 18.75 12.81
CA ALA A 46 42.07 18.08 11.52
C ALA A 46 41.59 16.61 11.61
N ILE A 47 41.87 15.92 12.72
CA ILE A 47 41.44 14.52 12.94
C ILE A 47 40.00 14.45 13.47
N SER A 48 39.49 15.50 14.12
CA SER A 48 38.14 15.52 14.69
C SER A 48 37.02 15.09 13.72
N PRO A 49 36.92 15.56 12.45
CA PRO A 49 35.86 15.10 11.55
C PRO A 49 36.01 13.63 11.11
N LEU A 50 37.19 13.03 11.24
CA LEU A 50 37.40 11.62 10.93
C LEU A 50 36.94 10.72 12.08
N VAL A 51 37.09 11.18 13.32
CA VAL A 51 36.78 10.41 14.53
C VAL A 51 35.30 10.52 14.93
N PHE A 52 34.73 11.71 14.79
CA PHE A 52 33.34 11.98 15.17
C PHE A 52 32.40 11.67 14.02
N LYS A 53 31.79 10.47 14.04
CA LYS A 53 30.76 10.08 13.08
C LYS A 53 29.38 10.27 13.73
N ARG A 54 28.52 10.97 13.02
CA ARG A 54 27.11 11.17 13.41
C ARG A 54 26.24 10.13 12.72
N VAL A 55 25.29 9.55 13.44
CA VAL A 55 24.18 8.76 12.89
C VAL A 55 22.93 9.59 13.09
N GLU A 56 22.21 9.87 12.00
CA GLU A 56 21.03 10.71 12.04
C GLU A 56 19.84 9.96 12.65
N ALA A 57 18.83 10.71 13.10
CA ALA A 57 17.65 10.12 13.72
C ALA A 57 17.00 9.11 12.78
N GLY A 58 16.62 7.93 13.28
CA GLY A 58 16.02 6.87 12.47
C GLY A 58 16.95 6.19 11.44
N GLU A 59 18.25 6.47 11.45
CA GLU A 59 19.26 5.65 10.79
C GLU A 59 19.91 4.68 11.78
N VAL A 60 20.53 3.62 11.24
CA VAL A 60 21.38 2.71 11.99
C VAL A 60 22.75 2.61 11.32
N GLY A 61 23.80 2.68 12.14
CA GLY A 61 25.18 2.61 11.69
C GLY A 61 25.74 1.20 11.81
N VAL A 62 26.38 0.71 10.74
CA VAL A 62 27.16 -0.53 10.72
C VAL A 62 28.62 -0.18 10.55
N ARG A 63 29.45 -0.59 11.51
CA ARG A 63 30.89 -0.31 11.48
C ARG A 63 31.65 -1.43 10.77
N TYR A 64 32.52 -1.04 9.85
CA TYR A 64 33.52 -1.89 9.26
C TYR A 64 34.90 -1.60 9.87
N TRP A 65 35.48 -2.60 10.52
CA TRP A 65 36.77 -2.50 11.19
C TRP A 65 37.89 -2.99 10.27
N LEU A 66 38.78 -2.07 9.86
CA LEU A 66 39.81 -2.36 8.86
C LEU A 66 40.88 -3.35 9.35
N PHE A 67 41.23 -3.32 10.63
CA PHE A 67 42.38 -4.04 11.20
C PHE A 67 42.03 -5.17 12.17
N GLY A 68 40.74 -5.39 12.49
CA GLY A 68 40.33 -6.30 13.56
C GLY A 68 39.17 -7.25 13.25
N GLY A 69 38.94 -7.58 11.98
CA GLY A 69 38.00 -8.67 11.61
C GLY A 69 36.83 -8.29 10.70
N GLY A 70 36.84 -7.10 10.09
CA GLY A 70 35.87 -6.70 9.06
C GLY A 70 34.57 -6.13 9.64
N THR A 71 33.43 -6.46 9.02
CA THR A 71 32.11 -5.95 9.41
C THR A 71 31.68 -6.49 10.78
N GLN A 72 31.40 -5.60 11.71
CA GLN A 72 30.87 -5.96 13.02
C GLN A 72 29.38 -6.27 12.91
N THR A 73 29.00 -7.53 13.17
CA THR A 73 27.61 -8.00 13.13
C THR A 73 26.90 -7.87 14.48
N ASP A 74 27.66 -7.95 15.58
CA ASP A 74 27.08 -8.12 16.92
C ASP A 74 26.66 -6.82 17.59
N ARG A 75 27.02 -5.68 16.98
CA ARG A 75 26.69 -4.35 17.51
C ARG A 75 26.32 -3.40 16.39
N VAL A 76 25.14 -2.81 16.54
CA VAL A 76 24.65 -1.74 15.67
C VAL A 76 24.78 -0.41 16.42
N TYR A 77 25.14 0.64 15.68
CA TYR A 77 25.27 1.99 16.22
C TYR A 77 23.94 2.73 16.04
N GLU A 78 23.28 3.05 17.14
CA GLU A 78 22.02 3.80 17.15
C GLU A 78 22.25 5.28 16.82
N GLU A 79 21.16 6.06 16.79
CA GLU A 79 21.22 7.50 16.57
C GLU A 79 22.10 8.23 17.59
N GLY A 80 22.83 9.25 17.13
CA GLY A 80 23.70 10.06 17.98
C GLY A 80 25.15 10.20 17.48
N LEU A 81 25.99 10.76 18.35
CA LEU A 81 27.41 10.97 18.08
C LEU A 81 28.22 9.77 18.55
N HIS A 82 28.90 9.11 17.62
CA HIS A 82 29.77 7.98 17.93
C HIS A 82 31.23 8.32 17.64
N ILE A 83 32.09 7.94 18.58
CA ILE A 83 33.54 8.08 18.46
C ILE A 83 34.06 6.77 17.85
N ILE A 84 34.53 6.86 16.62
CA ILE A 84 35.02 5.72 15.85
C ILE A 84 36.47 6.02 15.43
N LEU A 85 37.29 4.98 15.31
CA LEU A 85 38.67 5.15 14.84
C LEU A 85 38.66 5.74 13.42
N PRO A 86 39.58 6.66 13.09
CA PRO A 86 39.58 7.34 11.80
C PRO A 86 39.84 6.40 10.61
N CYS A 87 40.37 5.20 10.86
CA CYS A 87 40.59 4.16 9.85
C CYS A 87 39.37 3.25 9.61
N ASP A 88 38.35 3.32 10.47
CA ASP A 88 37.13 2.51 10.33
C ASP A 88 36.09 3.28 9.52
N THR A 89 35.26 2.56 8.76
CA THR A 89 34.15 3.15 8.01
C THR A 89 32.83 2.82 8.67
N LEU A 90 31.93 3.80 8.72
CA LEU A 90 30.58 3.65 9.25
C LEU A 90 29.59 3.76 8.09
N PHE A 91 28.96 2.64 7.75
CA PHE A 91 27.87 2.59 6.78
C PHE A 91 26.57 2.94 7.49
N ARG A 92 25.74 3.77 6.86
CA ARG A 92 24.46 4.20 7.43
C ARG A 92 23.33 3.58 6.64
N TYR A 93 22.36 3.06 7.36
CA TYR A 93 21.15 2.47 6.80
C TYR A 93 19.95 3.22 7.34
N ASN A 94 19.06 3.66 6.45
CA ASN A 94 17.80 4.24 6.87
C ASN A 94 16.91 3.12 7.43
N ALA A 95 16.62 3.16 8.73
CA ALA A 95 15.79 2.18 9.42
C ALA A 95 14.32 2.63 9.57
N ARG A 96 13.93 3.68 8.84
CA ARG A 96 12.54 4.10 8.67
C ARG A 96 11.92 3.33 7.50
N VAL A 97 10.59 3.27 7.51
CA VAL A 97 9.83 2.73 6.37
C VAL A 97 10.13 3.59 5.14
N SER A 98 10.69 2.96 4.13
CA SER A 98 10.96 3.55 2.82
C SER A 98 10.06 2.90 1.79
N GLU A 99 9.66 3.67 0.78
CA GLU A 99 8.88 3.16 -0.35
C GLU A 99 9.76 3.19 -1.60
N ILE A 100 9.72 2.11 -2.38
CA ILE A 100 10.31 2.04 -3.70
C ILE A 100 9.27 1.61 -4.72
N GLU A 101 9.31 2.25 -5.88
CA GLU A 101 8.50 1.89 -7.03
C GLU A 101 9.32 0.97 -7.93
N HIS A 102 8.71 -0.13 -8.36
CA HIS A 102 9.38 -1.12 -9.20
C HIS A 102 8.47 -1.55 -10.33
N ASN A 103 9.00 -1.52 -11.55
CA ASN A 103 8.26 -1.88 -12.75
C ASN A 103 8.76 -3.22 -13.25
N VAL A 104 7.83 -4.15 -13.49
CA VAL A 104 8.15 -5.51 -13.91
C VAL A 104 7.31 -5.91 -15.10
N ASP A 105 8.00 -6.38 -16.14
CA ASP A 105 7.37 -6.98 -17.31
C ASP A 105 7.30 -8.50 -17.10
N LEU A 106 6.09 -9.05 -17.06
CA LEU A 106 5.82 -10.47 -16.83
C LEU A 106 4.97 -11.05 -17.96
N LEU A 107 5.09 -12.37 -18.14
CA LEU A 107 4.28 -13.13 -19.08
C LEU A 107 3.16 -13.85 -18.34
N THR A 108 1.94 -13.80 -18.88
CA THR A 108 0.80 -14.60 -18.40
C THR A 108 0.91 -16.05 -18.85
N SER A 109 -0.02 -16.90 -18.40
CA SER A 109 -0.11 -18.30 -18.82
C SER A 109 -0.20 -18.49 -20.34
N ASN A 110 -0.76 -17.50 -21.04
CA ASN A 110 -0.97 -17.52 -22.48
C ASN A 110 0.18 -16.82 -23.24
N GLY A 111 1.26 -16.45 -22.55
CA GLY A 111 2.41 -15.78 -23.14
C GLY A 111 2.20 -14.30 -23.45
N LEU A 112 1.15 -13.66 -22.91
CA LEU A 112 0.93 -12.23 -23.07
C LEU A 112 1.88 -11.45 -22.16
N ALA A 113 2.61 -10.49 -22.73
CA ALA A 113 3.41 -9.55 -21.96
C ALA A 113 2.52 -8.49 -21.29
N VAL A 114 2.65 -8.37 -19.97
CA VAL A 114 1.91 -7.45 -19.12
C VAL A 114 2.89 -6.71 -18.22
N LYS A 115 2.73 -5.39 -18.11
CA LYS A 115 3.58 -4.57 -17.23
C LYS A 115 2.89 -4.32 -15.91
N PHE A 116 3.63 -4.48 -14.83
CA PHE A 116 3.16 -4.27 -13.47
C PHE A 116 3.95 -3.13 -12.84
N PHE A 117 3.21 -2.17 -12.27
CA PHE A 117 3.77 -1.07 -11.47
C PHE A 117 3.57 -1.41 -10.01
N LEU A 118 4.65 -1.70 -9.30
CA LEU A 118 4.64 -2.14 -7.91
C LEU A 118 5.08 -1.01 -6.99
N SER A 119 4.51 -1.01 -5.78
CA SER A 119 4.99 -0.23 -4.64
C SER A 119 5.36 -1.19 -3.52
N ILE A 120 6.59 -1.05 -3.04
CA ILE A 120 7.14 -1.90 -1.99
C ILE A 120 7.56 -0.98 -0.85
N ARG A 121 6.96 -1.19 0.32
CA ARG A 121 7.37 -0.53 1.57
C ARG A 121 8.22 -1.48 2.39
N TYR A 122 9.46 -1.08 2.63
CA TYR A 122 10.46 -1.90 3.28
C TYR A 122 11.29 -1.08 4.27
N ARG A 123 11.95 -1.80 5.17
CA ARG A 123 12.96 -1.27 6.07
C ARG A 123 13.92 -2.38 6.47
N PRO A 124 15.21 -2.09 6.67
CA PRO A 124 16.13 -3.06 7.23
C PRO A 124 15.76 -3.33 8.69
N GLU A 125 15.98 -4.56 9.15
CA GLU A 125 15.82 -4.88 10.55
C GLU A 125 16.97 -4.25 11.36
N ARG A 126 16.61 -3.40 12.34
CA ARG A 126 17.59 -2.55 13.06
C ARG A 126 18.69 -3.37 13.73
N GLU A 127 18.30 -4.44 14.39
CA GLU A 127 19.21 -5.29 15.17
C GLU A 127 20.13 -6.13 14.26
N LEU A 128 19.66 -6.47 13.06
CA LEU A 128 20.37 -7.34 12.11
C LEU A 128 21.02 -6.57 10.96
N ALA A 129 21.03 -5.24 11.00
CA ALA A 129 21.64 -4.39 9.97
C ALA A 129 23.13 -4.71 9.72
N GLY A 130 23.86 -5.11 10.76
CA GLY A 130 25.25 -5.55 10.63
C GLY A 130 25.39 -6.84 9.82
N VAL A 131 24.47 -7.79 10.03
CA VAL A 131 24.41 -9.05 9.27
C VAL A 131 24.03 -8.76 7.82
N LEU A 132 22.98 -7.95 7.61
CA LEU A 132 22.54 -7.50 6.28
C LEU A 132 23.69 -6.92 5.45
N HIS A 133 24.48 -6.01 6.04
CA HIS A 133 25.64 -5.41 5.37
C HIS A 133 26.71 -6.45 5.00
N LYS A 134 26.95 -7.43 5.88
CA LYS A 134 27.97 -8.46 5.65
C LYS A 134 27.54 -9.48 4.60
N THR A 135 26.28 -9.89 4.58
CA THR A 135 25.79 -10.94 3.69
C THR A 135 25.36 -10.43 2.33
N ILE A 136 24.72 -9.25 2.27
CA ILE A 136 24.13 -8.69 1.04
C ILE A 136 24.83 -7.41 0.64
N GLY A 137 25.05 -6.50 1.59
CA GLY A 137 25.72 -5.22 1.36
C GLY A 137 24.78 -4.01 1.44
N PRO A 138 25.25 -2.82 1.00
CA PRO A 138 24.47 -1.59 1.00
C PRO A 138 23.30 -1.60 0.01
N ASP A 139 23.45 -2.26 -1.14
CA ASP A 139 22.47 -2.28 -2.23
C ASP A 139 21.45 -3.44 -2.09
N TYR A 140 21.08 -3.78 -0.86
CA TYR A 140 20.21 -4.93 -0.57
C TYR A 140 18.85 -4.86 -1.27
N VAL A 141 18.36 -3.66 -1.55
CA VAL A 141 17.08 -3.46 -2.24
C VAL A 141 17.13 -4.04 -3.65
N GLU A 142 18.13 -3.64 -4.44
CA GLU A 142 18.31 -4.10 -5.81
C GLU A 142 18.84 -5.54 -5.86
N ALA A 143 19.65 -5.93 -4.87
CA ALA A 143 20.26 -7.26 -4.84
C ALA A 143 19.30 -8.38 -4.43
N ILE A 144 18.38 -8.14 -3.48
CA ILE A 144 17.48 -9.20 -2.99
C ILE A 144 15.99 -8.81 -2.99
N VAL A 145 15.64 -7.59 -2.61
CA VAL A 145 14.22 -7.20 -2.45
C VAL A 145 13.50 -7.23 -3.80
N LEU A 146 14.01 -6.51 -4.80
CA LEU A 146 13.37 -6.43 -6.11
C LEU A 146 13.37 -7.80 -6.84
N PRO A 147 14.49 -8.57 -6.87
CA PRO A 147 14.51 -9.88 -7.51
C PRO A 147 13.57 -10.90 -6.86
N GLU A 148 13.48 -10.94 -5.53
CA GLU A 148 12.64 -11.91 -4.83
C GLU A 148 11.15 -11.63 -5.08
N VAL A 149 10.72 -10.36 -4.97
CA VAL A 149 9.35 -9.97 -5.31
C VAL A 149 9.04 -10.31 -6.76
N THR A 150 9.96 -10.01 -7.68
CA THR A 150 9.82 -10.34 -9.11
C THR A 150 9.72 -11.86 -9.34
N SER A 151 10.47 -12.66 -8.59
CA SER A 151 10.46 -14.12 -8.67
C SER A 151 9.12 -14.72 -8.23
N VAL A 152 8.60 -14.28 -7.09
CA VAL A 152 7.30 -14.70 -6.56
C VAL A 152 6.16 -14.28 -7.49
N MET A 153 6.20 -13.03 -7.98
CA MET A 153 5.24 -12.55 -8.98
C MET A 153 5.30 -13.39 -10.25
N ARG A 154 6.49 -13.62 -10.83
CA ARG A 154 6.63 -14.40 -12.07
C ARG A 154 6.04 -15.81 -11.94
N ARG A 155 6.25 -16.47 -10.80
CA ARG A 155 5.73 -17.83 -10.55
C ARG A 155 4.21 -17.88 -10.51
N ASN A 156 3.58 -16.89 -9.90
CA ASN A 156 2.14 -16.87 -9.70
C ASN A 156 1.40 -16.30 -10.92
N ILE A 157 1.86 -15.16 -11.46
CA ILE A 157 1.29 -14.51 -12.64
C ILE A 157 1.45 -15.38 -13.89
N GLY A 158 2.54 -16.15 -14.00
CA GLY A 158 2.74 -17.10 -15.10
C GLY A 158 1.71 -18.23 -15.17
N ARG A 159 0.87 -18.39 -14.14
CA ARG A 159 -0.23 -19.37 -14.11
C ARG A 159 -1.61 -18.74 -14.31
N MET A 160 -1.68 -17.41 -14.41
CA MET A 160 -2.92 -16.65 -14.55
C MET A 160 -3.10 -16.18 -16.00
N THR A 161 -4.35 -16.10 -16.45
CA THR A 161 -4.69 -15.50 -17.75
C THR A 161 -4.79 -13.98 -17.64
N ALA A 162 -4.79 -13.27 -18.77
CA ALA A 162 -4.96 -11.81 -18.78
C ALA A 162 -6.34 -11.38 -18.25
N GLU A 163 -7.36 -12.20 -18.53
CA GLU A 163 -8.72 -12.06 -18.04
C GLU A 163 -8.80 -12.21 -16.52
N ASP A 164 -8.07 -13.19 -15.98
CA ASP A 164 -7.96 -13.35 -14.53
C ASP A 164 -7.32 -12.10 -13.94
N LEU A 165 -6.21 -11.59 -14.48
CA LEU A 165 -5.56 -10.39 -13.94
C LEU A 165 -6.48 -9.16 -13.91
N TYR A 166 -7.36 -9.01 -14.91
CA TYR A 166 -8.33 -7.92 -14.97
C TYR A 166 -9.48 -8.10 -13.96
N THR A 167 -9.90 -9.35 -13.71
CA THR A 167 -11.10 -9.67 -12.91
C THR A 167 -10.77 -10.10 -11.47
N THR A 168 -9.52 -10.46 -11.19
CA THR A 168 -9.12 -11.15 -9.96
C THR A 168 -9.35 -10.28 -8.74
N LYS A 169 -9.91 -10.92 -7.71
CA LYS A 169 -10.13 -10.33 -6.39
C LYS A 169 -8.81 -10.20 -5.65
N HIS A 170 -8.62 -9.05 -4.98
CA HIS A 170 -7.43 -8.69 -4.18
C HIS A 170 -6.85 -9.83 -3.32
N ALA A 171 -7.68 -10.75 -2.83
CA ALA A 171 -7.28 -11.90 -2.02
C ALA A 171 -6.19 -12.78 -2.65
N VAL A 172 -6.22 -13.05 -3.97
CA VAL A 172 -5.18 -13.90 -4.58
C VAL A 172 -3.84 -13.17 -4.57
N LEU A 173 -3.84 -11.87 -4.83
CA LEU A 173 -2.64 -11.04 -4.84
C LEU A 173 -2.03 -10.93 -3.43
N GLU A 174 -2.85 -10.82 -2.39
CA GLU A 174 -2.39 -10.77 -0.99
C GLU A 174 -1.65 -12.05 -0.57
N THR A 175 -2.13 -13.23 -0.98
CA THR A 175 -1.45 -14.50 -0.67
C THR A 175 -0.08 -14.59 -1.33
N MET A 176 0.06 -14.08 -2.56
CA MET A 176 1.35 -14.05 -3.26
C MET A 176 2.35 -13.13 -2.54
N PHE A 177 1.91 -11.95 -2.10
CA PHE A 177 2.79 -11.01 -1.40
C PHE A 177 3.19 -11.50 -0.01
N SER A 178 2.32 -12.24 0.67
CA SER A 178 2.65 -12.87 1.94
C SER A 178 3.83 -13.84 1.80
N GLU A 179 3.87 -14.66 0.74
CA GLU A 179 5.01 -15.55 0.45
C GLU A 179 6.31 -14.75 0.23
N ALA A 180 6.24 -13.61 -0.47
CA ALA A 180 7.40 -12.76 -0.72
C ALA A 180 7.93 -12.12 0.58
N ILE A 181 7.01 -11.64 1.44
CA ILE A 181 7.35 -11.03 2.73
C ILE A 181 8.05 -12.05 3.64
N GLU A 182 7.54 -13.28 3.72
CA GLU A 182 8.13 -14.34 4.54
C GLU A 182 9.58 -14.68 4.13
N LYS A 183 9.87 -14.72 2.83
CA LYS A 183 11.23 -14.97 2.34
C LYS A 183 12.17 -13.79 2.56
N LEU A 184 11.68 -12.57 2.40
CA LEU A 184 12.47 -11.37 2.62
C LEU A 184 12.80 -11.16 4.10
N ALA A 185 11.92 -11.59 5.01
CA ALA A 185 12.20 -11.60 6.44
C ALA A 185 13.43 -12.46 6.79
N GLN A 186 13.65 -13.59 6.09
CA GLN A 186 14.85 -14.42 6.26
C GLN A 186 16.14 -13.71 5.80
N SER A 187 16.00 -12.65 5.00
CA SER A 187 17.10 -11.84 4.46
C SER A 187 17.35 -10.58 5.28
N TYR A 188 16.86 -10.51 6.52
CA TYR A 188 17.06 -9.39 7.45
C TYR A 188 16.42 -8.06 7.00
N VAL A 189 15.44 -8.15 6.09
CA VAL A 189 14.67 -7.01 5.58
C VAL A 189 13.21 -7.20 5.94
N ILE A 190 12.63 -6.22 6.61
CA ILE A 190 11.21 -6.20 6.96
C ILE A 190 10.47 -5.50 5.83
N VAL A 191 9.52 -6.21 5.23
CA VAL A 191 8.63 -5.66 4.20
C VAL A 191 7.25 -5.51 4.82
N ASP A 192 6.82 -4.27 5.01
CA ASP A 192 5.54 -3.97 5.65
C ASP A 192 4.37 -4.11 4.65
N PHE A 193 4.62 -3.84 3.37
CA PHE A 193 3.57 -3.88 2.34
C PHE A 193 4.15 -4.02 0.93
N ILE A 194 3.49 -4.84 0.12
CA ILE A 194 3.69 -4.90 -1.33
C ILE A 194 2.33 -4.70 -1.99
N GLY A 195 2.26 -3.76 -2.94
CA GLY A 195 1.03 -3.46 -3.66
C GLY A 195 1.25 -3.26 -5.15
N ILE A 196 0.24 -3.62 -5.95
CA ILE A 196 0.18 -3.30 -7.38
C ILE A 196 -0.57 -1.98 -7.52
N ARG A 197 0.09 -0.98 -8.11
CA ARG A 197 -0.53 0.31 -8.42
C ARG A 197 -1.31 0.23 -9.73
N THR A 198 -0.67 -0.31 -10.76
CA THR A 198 -1.24 -0.36 -12.11
C THR A 198 -0.83 -1.65 -12.82
N ILE A 199 -1.73 -2.20 -13.62
CA ILE A 199 -1.49 -3.30 -14.55
C ILE A 199 -1.72 -2.75 -15.97
N GLU A 200 -0.67 -2.75 -16.78
CA GLU A 200 -0.75 -2.33 -18.18
C GLU A 200 -0.79 -3.55 -19.10
N LEU A 201 -1.96 -3.74 -19.72
CA LEU A 201 -2.19 -4.71 -20.79
C LEU A 201 -1.99 -4.03 -22.15
N PRO A 202 -1.49 -4.76 -23.17
CA PRO A 202 -1.48 -4.26 -24.54
C PRO A 202 -2.91 -3.83 -24.97
N PRO A 203 -3.08 -2.69 -25.64
CA PRO A 203 -4.39 -2.07 -25.88
C PRO A 203 -5.35 -3.00 -26.63
N GLN A 204 -4.85 -3.73 -27.64
CA GLN A 204 -5.65 -4.69 -28.41
C GLN A 204 -6.27 -5.79 -27.53
N VAL A 205 -5.53 -6.27 -26.53
CA VAL A 205 -6.03 -7.31 -25.63
C VAL A 205 -7.00 -6.73 -24.63
N LYS A 206 -6.68 -5.56 -24.05
CA LYS A 206 -7.60 -4.85 -23.16
C LYS A 206 -8.98 -4.64 -23.83
N ASP A 207 -8.99 -4.11 -25.05
CA ASP A 207 -10.22 -3.80 -25.79
C ASP A 207 -11.04 -5.07 -26.07
N SER A 208 -10.39 -6.18 -26.46
CA SER A 208 -11.07 -7.45 -26.69
C SER A 208 -11.63 -8.10 -25.41
N ILE A 209 -10.93 -7.96 -24.27
CA ILE A 209 -11.41 -8.41 -22.97
C ILE A 209 -12.63 -7.59 -22.54
N GLU A 210 -12.54 -6.26 -22.64
CA GLU A 210 -13.66 -5.36 -22.31
C GLU A 210 -14.89 -5.63 -23.19
N GLU A 211 -14.69 -5.86 -24.49
CA GLU A 211 -15.75 -6.26 -25.41
C GLU A 211 -16.39 -7.57 -24.99
N LYS A 212 -15.59 -8.61 -24.71
CA LYS A 212 -16.07 -9.93 -24.29
C LYS A 212 -16.88 -9.84 -23.00
N ILE A 213 -16.37 -9.13 -21.99
CA ILE A 213 -17.07 -8.90 -20.72
C ILE A 213 -18.40 -8.18 -20.96
N ARG A 214 -18.41 -7.16 -21.83
CA ARG A 214 -19.63 -6.44 -22.20
C ARG A 214 -20.66 -7.37 -22.86
N GLN A 215 -20.24 -8.20 -23.80
CA GLN A 215 -21.14 -9.17 -24.45
C GLN A 215 -21.67 -10.21 -23.46
N GLN A 216 -20.84 -10.69 -22.52
CA GLN A 216 -21.29 -11.59 -21.45
C GLN A 216 -22.35 -10.95 -20.56
N HIS A 217 -22.18 -9.67 -20.19
CA HIS A 217 -23.20 -8.94 -19.43
C HIS A 217 -24.49 -8.73 -20.23
N ILE A 218 -24.39 -8.44 -21.54
CA ILE A 218 -25.56 -8.31 -22.42
C ILE A 218 -26.32 -9.64 -22.52
N ALA A 219 -25.60 -10.74 -22.72
CA ALA A 219 -26.18 -12.08 -22.80
C ALA A 219 -26.89 -12.45 -21.49
N ALA A 220 -26.23 -12.28 -20.35
CA ALA A 220 -26.83 -12.51 -19.04
C ALA A 220 -28.08 -11.63 -18.82
N ALA A 221 -28.02 -10.35 -19.17
CA ALA A 221 -29.18 -9.45 -19.09
C ALA A 221 -30.34 -9.92 -19.98
N TYR A 222 -30.05 -10.47 -21.16
CA TYR A 222 -31.07 -11.02 -22.05
C TYR A 222 -31.73 -12.29 -21.48
N GLU A 223 -30.96 -13.18 -20.86
CA GLU A 223 -31.50 -14.35 -20.15
C GLU A 223 -32.46 -13.92 -19.03
N TYR A 224 -32.10 -12.91 -18.24
CA TYR A 224 -33.00 -12.37 -17.21
C TYR A 224 -34.27 -11.76 -17.80
N ARG A 225 -34.19 -11.07 -18.94
CA ARG A 225 -35.37 -10.53 -19.64
C ARG A 225 -36.28 -11.64 -20.15
N LEU A 226 -35.71 -12.71 -20.72
CA LEU A 226 -36.49 -13.86 -21.18
C LEU A 226 -37.19 -14.54 -20.00
N LEU A 227 -36.48 -14.75 -18.90
CA LEU A 227 -37.04 -15.30 -17.67
C LEU A 227 -38.18 -14.43 -17.13
N GLN A 228 -37.98 -13.10 -17.11
CA GLN A 228 -39.03 -12.15 -16.70
C GLN A 228 -40.26 -12.24 -17.60
N ALA A 229 -40.08 -12.29 -18.92
CA ALA A 229 -41.18 -12.42 -19.87
C ALA A 229 -41.94 -13.74 -19.71
N GLN A 230 -41.24 -14.85 -19.44
CA GLN A 230 -41.87 -16.14 -19.15
C GLN A 230 -42.69 -16.10 -17.85
N LYS A 231 -42.15 -15.50 -16.79
CA LYS A 231 -42.87 -15.32 -15.52
C LYS A 231 -44.09 -14.42 -15.68
N GLU A 232 -43.99 -13.38 -16.51
CA GLU A 232 -45.11 -12.51 -16.82
C GLU A 232 -46.19 -13.23 -17.64
N ALA A 233 -45.80 -14.03 -18.63
CA ALA A 233 -46.74 -14.86 -19.39
C ALA A 233 -47.48 -15.87 -18.48
N GLN A 234 -46.75 -16.53 -17.57
CA GLN A 234 -47.33 -17.44 -16.59
C GLN A 234 -48.29 -16.72 -15.63
N ARG A 235 -47.94 -15.49 -15.19
CA ARG A 235 -48.81 -14.64 -14.36
C ARG A 235 -50.13 -14.35 -15.08
N LEU A 236 -50.06 -13.93 -16.34
CA LEU A 236 -51.22 -13.61 -17.16
C LEU A 236 -52.11 -14.82 -17.43
N GLU A 237 -51.53 -16.01 -17.65
CA GLU A 237 -52.28 -17.25 -17.83
C GLU A 237 -53.06 -17.64 -16.56
N ILE A 238 -52.41 -17.55 -15.40
CA ILE A 238 -53.05 -17.80 -14.11
C ILE A 238 -54.17 -16.79 -13.85
N GLU A 239 -53.93 -15.51 -14.16
CA GLU A 239 -54.93 -14.44 -14.02
C GLU A 239 -56.14 -14.68 -14.94
N ALA A 240 -55.91 -15.02 -16.21
CA ALA A 240 -56.97 -15.34 -17.16
C ALA A 240 -57.75 -16.59 -16.75
N GLY A 241 -57.08 -17.64 -16.27
CA GLY A 241 -57.71 -18.83 -15.71
C GLY A 241 -58.55 -18.54 -14.48
N GLY A 242 -58.06 -17.66 -13.59
CA GLY A 242 -58.81 -17.18 -12.43
C GLY A 242 -60.08 -16.42 -12.81
N ILE A 243 -59.98 -15.50 -13.78
CA ILE A 243 -61.15 -14.76 -14.31
C ILE A 243 -62.15 -15.71 -14.99
N LYS A 244 -61.67 -16.68 -15.77
CA LYS A 244 -62.53 -17.67 -16.42
C LYS A 244 -63.29 -18.49 -15.37
N ASN A 245 -62.59 -19.08 -14.40
CA ASN A 245 -63.21 -19.87 -13.34
C ASN A 245 -64.19 -19.04 -12.50
N PHE A 246 -63.84 -17.78 -12.22
CA PHE A 246 -64.73 -16.84 -11.55
C PHE A 246 -66.01 -16.63 -12.36
N ASN A 247 -65.90 -16.35 -13.66
CA ASN A 247 -67.05 -16.14 -14.54
C ASN A 247 -67.91 -17.40 -14.69
N GLU A 248 -67.30 -18.60 -14.78
CA GLU A 248 -68.02 -19.88 -14.82
C GLU A 248 -68.78 -20.13 -13.52
N THR A 249 -68.12 -19.97 -12.36
CA THR A 249 -68.74 -20.11 -11.04
C THR A 249 -69.90 -19.11 -10.87
N ILE A 250 -69.70 -17.87 -11.29
CA ILE A 250 -70.73 -16.85 -11.27
C ILE A 250 -71.88 -17.25 -12.19
N ALA A 251 -71.63 -17.67 -13.43
CA ALA A 251 -72.66 -18.11 -14.37
C ALA A 251 -73.48 -19.30 -13.83
N GLU A 252 -72.84 -20.27 -13.17
CA GLU A 252 -73.53 -21.39 -12.49
C GLU A 252 -74.38 -20.91 -11.31
N SER A 253 -73.91 -19.91 -10.57
CA SER A 253 -74.64 -19.31 -9.43
C SER A 253 -75.75 -18.34 -9.86
N ILE A 254 -75.74 -17.88 -11.11
CA ILE A 254 -76.73 -16.97 -11.68
C ILE A 254 -77.93 -17.80 -12.16
N THR A 255 -78.98 -17.84 -11.33
CA THR A 255 -80.31 -18.29 -11.74
C THR A 255 -81.16 -17.11 -12.21
N GLU A 256 -82.20 -17.38 -13.00
CA GLU A 256 -83.09 -16.34 -13.55
C GLU A 256 -83.74 -15.48 -12.43
N ASP A 257 -84.03 -16.10 -11.28
CA ASP A 257 -84.53 -15.40 -10.09
C ASP A 257 -83.49 -14.47 -9.45
N VAL A 258 -82.20 -14.85 -9.45
CA VAL A 258 -81.09 -14.01 -8.96
C VAL A 258 -80.86 -12.82 -9.90
N LEU A 259 -80.96 -13.00 -11.22
CA LEU A 259 -80.90 -11.89 -12.20
C LEU A 259 -82.05 -10.91 -12.01
N ARG A 260 -83.28 -11.41 -11.83
CA ARG A 260 -84.44 -10.56 -11.53
C ARG A 260 -84.26 -9.80 -10.22
N TRP A 261 -83.82 -10.47 -9.16
CA TRP A 261 -83.56 -9.83 -7.87
C TRP A 261 -82.46 -8.75 -7.95
N LYS A 262 -81.35 -9.03 -8.63
CA LYS A 262 -80.28 -8.04 -8.92
C LYS A 262 -80.79 -6.88 -9.77
N GLY A 263 -81.65 -7.13 -10.76
CA GLY A 263 -82.30 -6.10 -11.58
C GLY A 263 -83.20 -5.18 -10.75
N VAL A 264 -83.97 -5.74 -9.82
CA VAL A 264 -84.77 -4.96 -8.85
C VAL A 264 -83.87 -4.14 -7.95
N GLN A 265 -82.78 -4.72 -7.42
CA GLN A 265 -81.82 -4.00 -6.58
C GLN A 265 -81.15 -2.83 -7.32
N ALA A 266 -80.67 -3.06 -8.55
CA ALA A 266 -80.08 -2.01 -9.38
C ALA A 266 -81.10 -0.90 -9.68
N THR A 267 -82.36 -1.26 -9.96
CA THR A 267 -83.45 -0.29 -10.17
C THR A 267 -83.74 0.50 -8.90
N SER A 268 -83.72 -0.14 -7.72
CA SER A 268 -83.88 0.51 -6.42
C SER A 268 -82.74 1.49 -6.13
N GLU A 269 -81.48 1.09 -6.35
CA GLU A 269 -80.31 1.95 -6.15
C GLU A 269 -80.35 3.17 -7.08
N ILE A 270 -80.74 2.96 -8.35
CA ILE A 270 -80.96 4.03 -9.32
C ILE A 270 -82.08 4.98 -8.88
N ALA A 271 -83.20 4.44 -8.37
CA ALA A 271 -84.32 5.22 -7.86
C ALA A 271 -83.97 6.04 -6.62
N THR A 272 -83.06 5.55 -5.78
CA THR A 272 -82.54 6.28 -4.61
C THR A 272 -81.40 7.25 -4.93
N SER A 273 -80.83 7.21 -6.13
CA SER A 273 -79.76 8.13 -6.53
C SER A 273 -80.30 9.55 -6.76
N SER A 274 -79.54 10.58 -6.38
CA SER A 274 -79.98 11.98 -6.37
C SER A 274 -80.13 12.65 -7.75
N ASN A 275 -79.92 11.91 -8.85
CA ASN A 275 -80.02 12.44 -10.21
C ASN A 275 -81.39 12.08 -10.82
N SER A 276 -82.06 13.04 -11.46
CA SER A 276 -83.29 12.78 -12.23
C SER A 276 -83.00 11.85 -13.40
N LYS A 277 -83.55 10.64 -13.36
CA LYS A 277 -83.45 9.64 -14.43
C LYS A 277 -84.84 9.08 -14.76
N VAL A 278 -85.12 8.88 -16.04
CA VAL A 278 -86.33 8.22 -16.53
C VAL A 278 -86.00 6.74 -16.77
N VAL A 279 -86.61 5.84 -16.01
CA VAL A 279 -86.40 4.39 -16.14
C VAL A 279 -87.59 3.79 -16.88
N VAL A 280 -87.36 3.19 -18.05
CA VAL A 280 -88.40 2.55 -18.88
C VAL A 280 -88.23 1.04 -18.79
N ILE A 281 -89.24 0.34 -18.26
CA ILE A 281 -89.26 -1.11 -18.10
C ILE A 281 -90.21 -1.68 -19.15
N GLY A 282 -89.69 -2.49 -20.08
CA GLY A 282 -90.47 -3.07 -21.17
C GLY A 282 -91.24 -4.32 -20.74
N ASN A 283 -92.50 -4.44 -21.18
CA ASN A 283 -93.42 -5.54 -20.85
C ASN A 283 -93.30 -6.73 -21.84
N GLY A 284 -92.12 -7.34 -21.94
CA GLY A 284 -91.91 -8.62 -22.61
C GLY A 284 -91.29 -9.62 -21.66
N ASP A 285 -91.36 -10.92 -21.96
CA ASP A 285 -90.98 -12.04 -21.06
C ASP A 285 -89.53 -12.00 -20.51
N GLN A 286 -88.71 -11.06 -20.97
CA GLN A 286 -87.33 -10.77 -20.53
C GLN A 286 -87.18 -9.31 -20.02
N GLY A 287 -88.12 -8.82 -19.20
CA GLY A 287 -88.27 -7.42 -18.73
C GLY A 287 -87.11 -6.80 -17.93
N LEU A 288 -85.92 -6.77 -18.52
CA LEU A 288 -84.77 -6.00 -18.04
C LEU A 288 -84.91 -4.53 -18.48
N PRO A 289 -84.61 -3.56 -17.60
CA PRO A 289 -84.67 -2.14 -17.95
C PRO A 289 -83.67 -1.81 -19.08
N VAL A 290 -84.13 -1.07 -20.09
CA VAL A 290 -83.31 -0.68 -21.24
C VAL A 290 -82.40 0.48 -20.85
N ILE A 291 -81.08 0.24 -20.86
CA ILE A 291 -80.08 1.30 -20.70
C ILE A 291 -79.86 1.96 -22.06
N LEU A 292 -80.48 3.11 -22.31
CA LEU A 292 -80.18 3.94 -23.47
C LEU A 292 -78.84 4.65 -23.23
N GLY A 293 -77.77 4.10 -23.77
CA GLY A 293 -76.48 4.79 -23.84
C GLY A 293 -76.61 6.00 -24.77
N ALA A 294 -76.39 7.20 -24.24
CA ALA A 294 -76.22 8.38 -25.06
C ALA A 294 -74.87 8.27 -25.80
N GLY A 295 -74.90 7.64 -26.98
CA GLY A 295 -73.78 7.70 -27.92
C GLY A 295 -73.51 9.14 -28.32
N LYS A 296 -72.24 9.53 -28.27
CA LYS A 296 -71.70 10.54 -29.19
C LYS A 296 -71.10 9.80 -30.38
#